data_AF-A0A838MTJ3-F1
#
_entry.id   AF-A0A838MTJ3-F1
#
_cell.length_a   1.000
_cell.length_b   1.000
_cell.length_c   1.000
_cell.angle_alpha   90.00
_cell.angle_beta   90.00
_cell.angle_gamma   90.00
#
_symmetry.space_group_name_H-M   'P 1'
#
loop_
_entity.id
_entity.type
_entity.pdbx_description
1 polymer ?
#
loop_
_entity_poly.entity_id
_entity_poly.type
_entity_poly.pdbx_seq_one_letter_code
_entity_poly.pdbx_strand_id
1 'polypeptide(L)'
;MKFIRYSKFNGFDVNGVSLGDLMEALQDSLLQSGFDDDYYWTRQRRPQDTSLDALRQALLQALMETGELSRQQIEQMMAENNGQFRGSQLEELLNQLIERLVEEGYLNLREEPQRQQQQQRGRQGGPGRVEEPLPRNVKFEVTEKGLDFLGYKTLRNLLGSMGKSSVGRHDTQHLSTGVEAAQVSKLYEFGDTINLDVNATLLSAIKREGLGVPLNLEYSDLYVHQQDYQSSCATVVMLDCS
;
A
#
# COMPACT_ATOMS: atom_id res chain seq x y z
N MET A 1 35.14 9.76 -5.72
CA MET A 1 35.65 8.41 -6.06
C MET A 1 34.51 7.44 -5.84
N LYS A 2 34.12 6.67 -6.86
CA LYS A 2 33.06 5.65 -6.74
C LYS A 2 33.69 4.40 -6.12
N PHE A 3 33.33 4.07 -4.88
CA PHE A 3 33.81 2.85 -4.23
C PHE A 3 32.98 1.68 -4.73
N ILE A 4 33.59 0.75 -5.46
CA ILE A 4 32.94 -0.49 -5.87
C ILE A 4 33.30 -1.54 -4.81
N ARG A 5 32.32 -1.90 -3.98
CA ARG A 5 32.45 -2.91 -2.93
C ARG A 5 31.95 -4.24 -3.49
N TYR A 6 32.83 -5.21 -3.64
CA TYR A 6 32.46 -6.56 -4.07
C TYR A 6 31.92 -7.33 -2.85
N SER A 7 30.65 -7.72 -2.89
CA SER A 7 30.03 -8.62 -1.92
C SER A 7 29.94 -10.05 -2.49
N LYS A 8 29.92 -11.04 -1.60
CA LYS A 8 29.75 -12.46 -1.97
C LYS A 8 28.34 -12.65 -2.56
N PHE A 9 28.24 -13.34 -3.69
CA PHE A 9 26.95 -13.59 -4.35
C PHE A 9 26.11 -14.55 -3.49
N ASN A 10 25.10 -14.01 -2.81
CA ASN A 10 24.28 -14.74 -1.86
C ASN A 10 22.87 -15.02 -2.41
N GLY A 11 22.72 -15.36 -3.69
CA GLY A 11 21.47 -15.89 -4.29
C GLY A 11 20.20 -15.02 -4.24
N PHE A 12 20.16 -13.98 -3.40
CA PHE A 12 19.08 -13.03 -3.23
C PHE A 12 19.49 -11.71 -3.90
N ASP A 13 18.78 -11.33 -4.94
CA ASP A 13 19.07 -10.11 -5.68
C ASP A 13 18.42 -8.91 -5.02
N VAL A 14 19.19 -8.19 -4.19
CA VAL A 14 18.75 -6.97 -3.52
C VAL A 14 18.35 -5.87 -4.52
N ASN A 15 18.90 -5.89 -5.74
CA ASN A 15 18.56 -4.91 -6.78
C ASN A 15 17.21 -5.21 -7.45
N GLY A 16 16.80 -6.48 -7.45
CA GLY A 16 15.51 -6.94 -7.97
C GLY A 16 14.33 -6.51 -7.12
N VAL A 17 14.54 -6.21 -5.84
CA VAL A 17 13.48 -5.76 -4.92
C VAL A 17 12.94 -4.40 -5.36
N SER A 18 11.63 -4.30 -5.52
CA SER A 18 10.92 -3.05 -5.80
C SER A 18 10.90 -2.17 -4.55
N LEU A 19 11.67 -1.07 -4.58
CA LEU A 19 11.67 -0.08 -3.49
C LEU A 19 10.30 0.58 -3.30
N GLY A 20 9.52 0.70 -4.38
CA GLY A 20 8.20 1.32 -4.31
C GLY A 20 7.20 0.48 -3.52
N ASP A 21 7.23 -0.83 -3.69
CA ASP A 21 6.35 -1.75 -2.95
C ASP A 21 6.87 -1.96 -1.52
N LEU A 22 8.20 -1.94 -1.34
CA LEU A 22 8.82 -1.92 -0.02
C LEU A 22 8.42 -0.68 0.78
N MET A 23 8.46 0.51 0.18
CA MET A 23 8.03 1.76 0.83
C MET A 23 6.55 1.71 1.20
N GLU A 24 5.70 1.16 0.33
CA GLU A 24 4.27 0.98 0.61
C GLU A 24 4.03 0.05 1.82
N ALA A 25 4.71 -1.10 1.88
CA ALA A 25 4.64 -2.00 3.03
C ALA A 25 5.23 -1.38 4.32
N LEU A 26 6.19 -0.47 4.19
CA LEU A 26 6.79 0.27 5.32
C LEU A 26 5.96 1.47 5.77
N GLN A 27 4.90 1.85 5.05
CA GLN A 27 4.15 3.09 5.27
C GLN A 27 3.73 3.28 6.72
N ASP A 28 3.08 2.27 7.31
CA ASP A 28 2.57 2.36 8.68
C ASP A 28 3.70 2.53 9.70
N SER A 29 4.82 1.82 9.50
CA SER A 29 5.98 1.93 10.38
C SER A 29 6.70 3.28 10.23
N LEU A 30 6.83 3.80 9.00
CA LEU A 30 7.54 5.05 8.72
C LEU A 30 6.71 6.27 9.16
N LEU A 31 5.41 6.28 8.89
CA LEU A 31 4.52 7.36 9.32
C LEU A 31 4.39 7.40 10.85
N GLN A 32 4.33 6.24 11.50
CA GLN A 32 4.28 6.17 12.96
C GLN A 32 5.61 6.52 13.63
N SER A 33 6.73 6.50 12.90
CA SER A 33 8.07 6.83 13.41
C SER A 33 8.58 8.22 13.02
N GLY A 34 7.97 8.87 12.02
CA GLY A 34 8.40 10.17 11.51
C GLY A 34 7.45 11.33 11.81
N PHE A 35 6.25 11.05 12.31
CA PHE A 35 5.18 12.05 12.47
C PHE A 35 4.83 12.24 13.95
N ASP A 36 5.46 13.22 14.61
CA ASP A 36 4.87 13.91 15.76
C ASP A 36 5.04 15.40 15.47
N ASP A 37 4.06 15.95 14.77
CA ASP A 37 3.96 17.39 14.55
C ASP A 37 3.74 18.05 15.92
N ASP A 38 4.70 18.88 16.35
CA ASP A 38 4.66 19.70 17.58
C ASP A 38 3.45 20.68 17.61
N TYR A 39 2.58 20.65 16.59
CA TYR A 39 1.38 21.50 16.45
C TYR A 39 0.31 21.25 17.51
N TYR A 40 0.30 20.11 18.21
CA TYR A 40 -0.68 19.81 19.26
C TYR A 40 -0.02 19.70 20.64
N TRP A 41 -0.04 20.79 21.40
CA TRP A 41 0.36 20.90 22.81
C TRP A 41 -0.31 19.90 23.78
N THR A 42 -1.31 19.14 23.33
CA THR A 42 -2.08 18.17 24.12
C THR A 42 -1.75 16.71 23.86
N ARG A 43 -0.92 16.38 22.86
CA ARG A 43 -0.60 14.98 22.55
C ARG A 43 0.60 14.55 23.41
N GLN A 44 0.40 13.58 24.30
CA GLN A 44 1.50 12.92 25.00
C GLN A 44 2.44 12.33 23.94
N ARG A 45 3.70 12.78 23.92
CA ARG A 45 4.76 12.18 23.11
C ARG A 45 4.74 10.67 23.33
N ARG A 46 4.26 9.92 22.34
CA ARG A 46 4.53 8.49 22.33
C ARG A 46 6.00 8.36 21.95
N PRO A 47 6.85 7.76 22.79
CA PRO A 47 8.24 7.52 22.40
C PRO A 47 8.24 6.63 21.16
N GLN A 48 8.58 7.23 20.01
CA GLN A 48 8.75 6.52 18.75
C GLN A 48 10.18 5.99 18.70
N ASP A 49 10.32 4.74 18.27
CA ASP A 49 11.62 4.12 18.09
C ASP A 49 12.14 4.39 16.68
N THR A 50 12.89 5.47 16.53
CA THR A 50 13.57 5.87 15.28
C THR A 50 14.94 5.22 15.13
N SER A 51 15.26 4.18 15.90
CA SER A 51 16.54 3.49 15.81
C SER A 51 16.70 2.71 14.51
N LEU A 52 17.94 2.49 14.09
CA LEU A 52 18.22 1.58 12.97
C LEU A 52 17.72 0.15 13.20
N ASP A 53 17.69 -0.31 14.45
CA ASP A 53 17.19 -1.65 14.77
C ASP A 53 15.68 -1.75 14.54
N ALA A 54 14.92 -0.72 14.89
CA ALA A 54 13.50 -0.63 14.55
C ALA A 54 13.26 -0.61 13.03
N LEU A 55 14.08 0.14 12.27
CA LEU A 55 14.02 0.16 10.81
C LEU A 55 14.30 -1.21 10.19
N ARG A 56 15.31 -1.93 10.68
CA ARG A 56 15.64 -3.30 10.23
C ARG A 56 14.49 -4.26 10.48
N GLN A 57 13.85 -4.15 11.64
CA GLN A 57 12.69 -4.98 11.98
C GLN A 57 11.49 -4.68 11.07
N ALA A 58 11.22 -3.40 10.79
CA ALA A 58 10.18 -2.98 9.86
C ALA A 58 10.46 -3.49 8.43
N LEU A 59 11.70 -3.39 7.96
CA LEU A 59 12.12 -3.92 6.66
C LEU A 59 11.93 -5.44 6.56
N LEU A 60 12.30 -6.18 7.61
CA LEU A 60 12.10 -7.62 7.66
C LEU A 60 10.62 -7.97 7.55
N GLN A 61 9.75 -7.27 8.29
CA GLN A 61 8.31 -7.46 8.21
C GLN A 61 7.77 -7.13 6.82
N ALA A 62 8.19 -6.00 6.23
CA ALA A 62 7.77 -5.58 4.89
C ALA A 62 8.17 -6.60 3.82
N LEU A 63 9.40 -7.14 3.87
CA LEU A 63 9.87 -8.17 2.94
C LEU A 63 9.08 -9.49 3.07
N MET A 64 8.60 -9.82 4.27
CA MET A 64 7.72 -10.98 4.47
C MET A 64 6.32 -10.74 3.90
N GLU A 65 5.81 -9.51 4.03
CA GLU A 65 4.48 -9.14 3.54
C GLU A 65 4.41 -9.06 2.02
N THR A 66 5.44 -8.51 1.38
CA THR A 66 5.56 -8.48 -0.09
C THR A 66 5.84 -9.86 -0.70
N GLY A 67 6.23 -10.84 0.14
CA GLY A 67 6.57 -12.19 -0.30
C GLY A 67 7.96 -12.33 -0.91
N GLU A 68 8.77 -11.26 -0.86
CA GLU A 68 10.16 -11.28 -1.32
C GLU A 68 11.03 -12.20 -0.47
N LEU A 69 10.75 -12.30 0.84
CA LEU A 69 11.55 -13.10 1.77
C LEU A 69 10.68 -14.13 2.51
N SER A 70 11.00 -15.42 2.35
CA SER A 70 10.34 -16.51 3.06
C SER A 70 10.99 -16.81 4.42
N ARG A 71 10.22 -17.42 5.34
CA ARG A 71 10.73 -17.87 6.65
C ARG A 71 11.92 -18.84 6.52
N GLN A 72 11.90 -19.72 5.52
CA GLN A 72 12.98 -20.67 5.28
C GLN A 72 14.28 -19.97 4.86
N GLN A 73 14.19 -18.92 4.02
CA GLN A 73 15.36 -18.13 3.62
C GLN A 73 15.94 -17.35 4.80
N ILE A 74 15.09 -16.78 5.67
CA ILE A 74 15.51 -16.11 6.90
C ILE A 74 16.32 -17.07 7.79
N GLU A 75 15.78 -18.26 8.03
CA GLU A 75 16.45 -19.29 8.84
C GLU A 75 17.80 -19.70 8.23
N GLN A 76 17.87 -19.88 6.91
CA GLN A 76 19.10 -20.20 6.21
C GLN A 76 20.16 -19.09 6.35
N MET A 77 19.77 -17.82 6.18
CA MET A 77 20.67 -16.67 6.32
C MET A 77 21.18 -16.47 7.75
N MET A 78 20.41 -16.88 8.76
CA MET A 78 20.82 -16.85 10.16
C MET A 78 21.63 -18.09 10.58
N ALA A 79 21.37 -19.25 9.96
CA ALA A 79 22.04 -20.51 10.30
C ALA A 79 23.55 -20.45 10.05
N GLU A 80 23.99 -19.69 9.04
CA GLU A 80 25.42 -19.49 8.76
C GLU A 80 26.17 -18.78 9.90
N ASN A 81 25.45 -18.05 10.76
CA ASN A 81 26.03 -17.29 11.87
C ASN A 81 25.55 -17.81 13.24
N ASN A 82 25.44 -19.13 13.39
CA ASN A 82 25.00 -19.79 14.62
C ASN A 82 23.65 -19.29 15.16
N GLY A 83 22.76 -18.82 14.28
CA GLY A 83 21.46 -18.25 14.64
C GLY A 83 21.52 -16.83 15.21
N GLN A 84 22.68 -16.17 15.19
CA GLN A 84 22.82 -14.78 15.61
C GLN A 84 22.51 -13.83 14.46
N PHE A 85 21.68 -12.80 14.71
CA PHE A 85 21.39 -11.76 13.73
C PHE A 85 22.64 -10.93 13.39
N ARG A 86 23.40 -10.50 14.40
CA ARG A 86 24.58 -9.66 14.20
C ARG A 86 25.70 -10.40 13.49
N GLY A 87 26.11 -9.93 12.32
CA GLY A 87 27.07 -10.57 11.43
C GLY A 87 26.46 -11.64 10.52
N SER A 88 25.12 -11.78 10.49
CA SER A 88 24.44 -12.68 9.57
C SER A 88 24.32 -12.08 8.17
N GLN A 89 24.12 -12.94 7.16
CA GLN A 89 23.79 -12.49 5.82
C GLN A 89 22.50 -11.66 5.77
N LEU A 90 21.56 -11.93 6.69
CA LEU A 90 20.31 -11.18 6.80
C LEU A 90 20.57 -9.72 7.21
N GLU A 91 21.47 -9.49 8.17
CA GLU A 91 21.86 -8.13 8.56
C GLU A 91 22.52 -7.40 7.40
N GLU A 92 23.41 -8.07 6.65
CA GLU A 92 24.05 -7.49 5.47
C GLU A 92 23.03 -7.08 4.39
N LEU A 93 22.05 -7.95 4.11
CA LEU A 93 20.96 -7.67 3.18
C LEU A 93 20.14 -6.45 3.61
N LEU A 94 19.73 -6.42 4.89
CA LEU A 94 18.94 -5.30 5.42
C LEU A 94 19.74 -3.98 5.37
N ASN A 95 21.04 -4.02 5.68
CA ASN A 95 21.90 -2.84 5.57
C ASN A 95 22.03 -2.37 4.12
N GLN A 96 22.15 -3.28 3.14
CA GLN A 96 22.17 -2.91 1.71
C GLN A 96 20.85 -2.27 1.25
N LEU A 97 19.70 -2.76 1.74
CA LEU A 97 18.41 -2.13 1.46
C LEU A 97 18.29 -0.74 2.07
N ILE A 98 18.76 -0.55 3.31
CA ILE A 98 18.81 0.77 3.95
C ILE A 98 19.70 1.72 3.16
N GLU A 99 20.90 1.29 2.76
CA GLU A 99 21.80 2.07 1.90
C GLU A 99 21.09 2.48 0.61
N ARG A 100 20.40 1.56 -0.05
CA ARG A 100 19.65 1.84 -1.29
C ARG A 100 18.49 2.81 -1.08
N LEU A 101 17.74 2.71 0.02
CA LEU A 101 16.68 3.66 0.37
C LEU A 101 17.22 5.08 0.63
N VAL A 102 18.41 5.18 1.20
CA VAL A 102 19.12 6.45 1.41
C VAL A 102 19.67 7.00 0.10
N GLU A 103 20.26 6.16 -0.75
CA GLU A 103 20.78 6.55 -2.07
C GLU A 103 19.68 7.08 -2.99
N GLU A 104 18.51 6.43 -2.98
CA GLU A 104 17.32 6.90 -3.68
C GLU A 104 16.65 8.10 -2.99
N GLY A 105 17.12 8.49 -1.80
CA GLY A 105 16.66 9.68 -1.10
C GLY A 105 15.29 9.55 -0.45
N TYR A 106 14.84 8.34 -0.12
CA TYR A 106 13.61 8.10 0.66
C TYR A 106 13.82 8.27 2.16
N LEU A 107 15.03 7.98 2.63
CA LEU A 107 15.42 8.07 4.05
C LEU A 107 16.69 8.89 4.22
N ASN A 108 16.81 9.57 5.35
CA ASN A 108 18.04 10.20 5.83
C ASN A 108 18.47 9.57 7.15
N LEU A 109 19.77 9.35 7.33
CA LEU A 109 20.34 8.88 8.58
C LEU A 109 20.98 10.05 9.32
N ARG A 110 20.53 10.31 10.55
CA ARG A 110 21.10 11.32 11.43
C ARG A 110 21.77 10.66 12.62
N GLU A 111 23.04 10.97 12.83
CA GLU A 111 23.72 10.64 14.09
C GLU A 111 23.20 11.60 15.17
N GLU A 112 22.58 11.08 16.23
CA GLU A 112 22.33 11.92 17.39
C GLU A 112 23.65 12.13 18.12
N PRO A 113 24.10 13.40 18.29
CA PRO A 113 25.19 13.65 19.21
C PRO A 113 24.69 13.22 20.59
N GLN A 114 25.30 12.19 21.17
CA GLN A 114 25.07 11.82 22.56
C GLN A 114 25.25 13.10 23.37
N ARG A 115 24.13 13.66 23.85
CA ARG A 115 24.18 14.68 24.90
C ARG A 115 24.85 13.99 26.06
N GLN A 116 26.15 14.20 26.21
CA GLN A 116 26.88 13.87 27.42
C GLN A 116 26.07 14.52 28.53
N GLN A 117 25.29 13.70 29.26
CA GLN A 117 24.71 14.14 30.51
C GLN A 117 25.92 14.44 31.38
N GLN A 118 26.26 15.73 31.43
CA GLN A 118 27.15 16.34 32.39
C GLN A 118 26.46 16.19 33.76
N GLN A 119 26.35 14.97 34.27
CA GLN A 119 26.08 14.73 35.67
C GLN A 119 27.40 14.46 36.35
N GLN A 120 27.91 15.55 36.92
CA GLN A 120 28.80 15.61 38.06
C GLN A 120 28.78 14.31 38.89
N ARG A 121 29.75 13.43 38.66
CA ARG A 121 30.29 12.59 39.74
C ARG A 121 31.78 12.86 39.81
N GLY A 122 32.17 13.42 40.95
CA GLY A 122 33.48 13.99 41.18
C GLY A 122 34.62 12.99 41.00
N ARG A 123 35.72 13.53 40.49
CA ARG A 123 37.06 13.39 41.06
C ARG A 123 37.38 12.03 41.70
N GLN A 124 37.93 11.11 40.90
CA GLN A 124 39.06 10.29 41.32
C GLN A 124 39.78 9.71 40.11
N GLY A 125 41.08 10.00 40.03
CA GLY A 125 41.95 9.54 38.96
C GLY A 125 42.15 8.02 38.99
N GLY A 126 42.12 7.43 37.80
CA GLY A 126 42.52 6.05 37.53
C GLY A 126 42.96 5.95 36.05
N PRO A 127 44.00 5.16 35.73
CA PRO A 127 44.66 5.21 34.43
C PRO A 127 43.76 4.70 33.30
N GLY A 128 43.94 5.32 32.12
CA GLY A 128 43.12 5.22 30.91
C GLY A 128 42.53 3.84 30.63
N ARG A 129 41.23 3.70 30.89
CA ARG A 129 40.41 2.76 30.14
C ARG A 129 40.19 3.36 28.76
N VAL A 130 40.66 2.66 27.74
CA VAL A 130 40.13 2.82 26.38
C VAL A 130 38.70 2.29 26.47
N GLU A 131 37.73 3.19 26.64
CA GLU A 131 36.33 2.83 26.57
C GLU A 131 36.06 2.33 25.14
N GLU A 132 35.45 1.15 25.01
CA GLU A 132 34.92 0.69 23.73
C GLU A 132 34.03 1.79 23.16
N PRO A 133 34.17 2.15 21.88
CA PRO A 133 33.34 3.18 21.29
C PRO A 133 31.88 2.76 21.50
N LEU A 134 31.15 3.55 22.29
CA LEU A 134 29.72 3.36 22.48
C LEU A 134 29.07 3.27 21.09
N PRO A 135 28.08 2.38 20.89
CA PRO A 135 27.40 2.25 19.61
C PRO A 135 26.89 3.64 19.21
N ARG A 136 27.24 4.07 17.99
CA ARG A 136 26.73 5.32 17.43
C ARG A 136 25.22 5.20 17.36
N ASN A 137 24.51 6.05 18.10
CA ASN A 137 23.06 6.12 18.03
C ASN A 137 22.67 6.85 16.75
N VAL A 138 22.50 6.07 15.68
CA VAL A 138 22.00 6.55 14.39
C VAL A 138 20.48 6.41 14.40
N LYS A 139 19.79 7.51 14.09
CA LYS A 139 18.35 7.53 13.86
C LYS A 139 18.07 7.71 12.37
N PHE A 140 16.96 7.14 11.92
CA PHE A 140 16.46 7.39 10.58
C PHE A 140 15.35 8.46 10.61
N GLU A 141 15.25 9.22 9.54
CA GLU A 141 14.18 10.18 9.27
C GLU A 141 13.69 9.98 7.83
N VAL A 142 12.38 10.07 7.61
CA VAL A 142 11.80 10.03 6.26
C VAL A 142 12.02 11.37 5.59
N THR A 143 12.42 11.36 4.31
CA THR A 143 12.62 12.59 3.54
C THR A 143 11.29 13.14 2.99
N GLU A 144 11.30 14.38 2.51
CA GLU A 144 10.18 14.97 1.78
C GLU A 144 9.79 14.12 0.56
N LYS A 145 10.77 13.69 -0.24
CA LYS A 145 10.55 12.75 -1.37
C LYS A 145 9.86 11.46 -0.92
N GLY A 146 10.27 10.88 0.21
CA GLY A 146 9.64 9.68 0.76
C GLY A 146 8.20 9.91 1.19
N LEU A 147 7.92 11.05 1.82
CA LEU A 147 6.58 11.44 2.20
C LEU A 147 5.68 11.67 0.99
N ASP A 148 6.17 12.38 -0.03
CA ASP A 148 5.41 12.63 -1.26
C ASP A 148 5.06 11.34 -1.99
N PHE A 149 6.01 10.41 -2.07
CA PHE A 149 5.79 9.10 -2.67
C PHE A 149 4.68 8.31 -1.93
N LEU A 150 4.76 8.24 -0.59
CA LEU A 150 3.76 7.57 0.23
C LEU A 150 2.38 8.24 0.13
N GLY A 151 2.36 9.58 0.14
CA GLY A 151 1.14 10.37 -0.03
C GLY A 151 0.47 10.11 -1.37
N TYR A 152 1.25 10.17 -2.46
CA TYR A 152 0.76 9.87 -3.81
C TYR A 152 0.22 8.45 -3.93
N LYS A 153 0.94 7.44 -3.43
CA LYS A 153 0.52 6.03 -3.48
C LYS A 153 -0.76 5.81 -2.68
N THR A 154 -0.86 6.36 -1.48
CA THR A 154 -2.06 6.28 -0.62
C THR A 154 -3.27 6.90 -1.31
N LEU A 155 -3.12 8.12 -1.83
CA LEU A 155 -4.20 8.81 -2.54
C LEU A 155 -4.61 8.06 -3.81
N ARG A 156 -3.65 7.54 -4.58
CA ARG A 156 -3.92 6.70 -5.74
C ARG A 156 -4.67 5.43 -5.37
N ASN A 157 -4.34 4.78 -4.25
CA ASN A 157 -5.03 3.57 -3.82
C ASN A 157 -6.48 3.88 -3.39
N LEU A 158 -6.68 4.96 -2.63
CA LEU A 158 -8.01 5.43 -2.23
C LEU A 158 -8.87 5.80 -3.46
N LEU A 159 -8.36 6.65 -4.34
CA LEU A 159 -9.08 7.10 -5.54
C LEU A 159 -9.20 6.01 -6.62
N GLY A 160 -8.20 5.12 -6.73
CA GLY A 160 -8.22 3.98 -7.64
C GLY A 160 -9.31 2.97 -7.29
N SER A 161 -9.62 2.81 -6.00
CA SER A 161 -10.76 2.02 -5.55
C SER A 161 -12.11 2.66 -5.87
N MET A 162 -12.19 4.00 -5.87
CA MET A 162 -13.40 4.73 -6.28
C MET A 162 -13.66 4.68 -7.80
N GLY A 163 -12.64 4.42 -8.63
CA GLY A 163 -12.77 4.46 -10.09
C GLY A 163 -13.35 3.20 -10.75
N LYS A 164 -13.44 2.06 -10.05
CA LYS A 164 -14.01 0.81 -10.61
C LYS A 164 -15.51 0.68 -10.41
N SER A 165 -16.08 1.52 -9.55
CA SER A 165 -17.53 1.67 -9.42
C SER A 165 -17.83 3.00 -10.07
N SER A 166 -18.65 3.02 -11.13
CA SER A 166 -19.19 4.28 -11.61
C SER A 166 -19.76 5.03 -10.40
N VAL A 167 -19.27 6.23 -10.12
CA VAL A 167 -19.90 7.14 -9.17
C VAL A 167 -21.40 7.14 -9.48
N GLY A 168 -22.21 6.62 -8.55
CA GLY A 168 -23.67 6.49 -8.70
C GLY A 168 -24.26 5.07 -8.67
N ARG A 169 -23.47 4.00 -8.67
CA ARG A 169 -24.00 2.64 -8.43
C ARG A 169 -23.18 1.91 -7.38
N HIS A 170 -23.64 1.98 -6.14
CA HIS A 170 -23.20 1.04 -5.11
C HIS A 170 -24.02 -0.23 -5.27
N ASP A 171 -23.37 -1.34 -5.60
CA ASP A 171 -24.01 -2.64 -5.53
C ASP A 171 -24.26 -2.94 -4.05
N THR A 172 -25.52 -2.86 -3.62
CA THR A 172 -25.92 -3.17 -2.25
C THR A 172 -26.67 -4.49 -2.27
N GLN A 173 -26.32 -5.39 -1.36
CA GLN A 173 -27.04 -6.67 -1.19
C GLN A 173 -28.44 -6.49 -0.57
N HIS A 174 -28.86 -5.24 -0.34
CA HIS A 174 -30.12 -4.89 0.28
C HIS A 174 -31.16 -4.62 -0.80
N LEU A 175 -32.13 -5.52 -0.92
CA LEU A 175 -33.36 -5.27 -1.66
C LEU A 175 -34.17 -4.23 -0.87
N SER A 176 -34.33 -3.02 -1.41
CA SER A 176 -35.24 -2.03 -0.85
C SER A 176 -36.62 -2.21 -1.46
N THR A 177 -37.68 -2.34 -0.65
CA THR A 177 -39.07 -2.30 -1.11
C THR A 177 -39.53 -0.85 -1.35
N GLY A 178 -38.69 -0.06 -2.05
CA GLY A 178 -39.01 1.29 -2.44
C GLY A 178 -40.09 1.31 -3.52
N VAL A 179 -40.79 2.43 -3.66
CA VAL A 179 -41.71 2.70 -4.78
C VAL A 179 -40.89 3.01 -6.05
N GLU A 180 -39.89 2.20 -6.36
CA GLU A 180 -39.36 2.18 -7.72
C GLU A 180 -40.39 1.40 -8.53
N ALA A 181 -41.28 2.13 -9.19
CA ALA A 181 -42.20 1.55 -10.14
C ALA A 181 -41.35 0.77 -11.14
N ALA A 182 -41.45 -0.56 -11.13
CA ALA A 182 -40.86 -1.42 -12.14
C ALA A 182 -41.21 -0.80 -13.50
N GLN A 183 -40.19 -0.28 -14.19
CA GLN A 183 -40.46 0.53 -15.36
C GLN A 183 -41.15 -0.33 -16.41
N VAL A 184 -42.18 0.24 -17.00
CA VAL A 184 -43.00 -0.43 -18.01
C VAL A 184 -42.08 -0.85 -19.15
N SER A 185 -42.16 -2.13 -19.53
CA SER A 185 -41.45 -2.65 -20.69
C SER A 185 -41.88 -1.89 -21.94
N LYS A 186 -40.93 -1.41 -22.75
CA LYS A 186 -41.22 -0.84 -24.08
C LYS A 186 -40.80 -1.81 -25.18
N LEU A 187 -41.35 -1.62 -26.38
CA LEU A 187 -40.89 -2.34 -27.56
C LEU A 187 -39.45 -1.92 -27.87
N TYR A 188 -38.62 -2.89 -28.25
CA TYR A 188 -37.22 -2.68 -28.60
C TYR A 188 -37.08 -1.83 -29.88
N GLU A 189 -36.27 -0.79 -29.79
CA GLU A 189 -35.88 0.05 -30.92
C GLU A 189 -34.37 -0.03 -31.13
N PHE A 190 -33.94 0.16 -32.38
CA PHE A 190 -32.52 0.13 -32.71
C PHE A 190 -31.77 1.22 -31.93
N GLY A 191 -30.77 0.80 -31.15
CA GLY A 191 -29.99 1.66 -30.25
C GLY A 191 -30.30 1.47 -28.77
N ASP A 192 -31.38 0.76 -28.42
CA ASP A 192 -31.65 0.37 -27.04
C ASP A 192 -30.63 -0.67 -26.56
N THR A 193 -30.34 -0.63 -25.25
CA THR A 193 -29.60 -1.71 -24.60
C THR A 193 -30.45 -2.98 -24.55
N ILE A 194 -29.83 -4.14 -24.82
CA ILE A 194 -30.51 -5.44 -24.83
C ILE A 194 -30.73 -5.89 -23.38
N ASN A 195 -31.68 -5.27 -22.70
CA ASN A 195 -32.17 -5.65 -21.38
C ASN A 195 -33.60 -6.19 -21.51
N LEU A 196 -33.72 -7.41 -22.07
CA LEU A 196 -35.00 -7.96 -22.50
C LEU A 196 -35.93 -8.28 -21.32
N ASP A 197 -37.17 -7.82 -21.42
CA ASP A 197 -38.26 -8.34 -20.59
C ASP A 197 -38.72 -9.67 -21.19
N VAL A 198 -38.16 -10.76 -20.68
CA VAL A 198 -38.44 -12.12 -21.16
C VAL A 198 -39.92 -12.45 -21.08
N ASN A 199 -40.63 -11.98 -20.04
CA ASN A 199 -42.04 -12.27 -19.88
C ASN A 199 -42.86 -11.53 -20.94
N ALA A 200 -42.66 -10.23 -21.10
CA ALA A 200 -43.36 -9.44 -22.09
C ALA A 200 -43.07 -9.93 -23.52
N THR A 201 -41.81 -10.29 -23.81
CA THR A 201 -41.40 -10.82 -25.11
C THR A 201 -42.03 -12.16 -25.43
N LEU A 202 -41.96 -13.12 -24.51
CA LEU A 202 -42.60 -14.42 -24.72
C LEU A 202 -44.11 -14.29 -24.87
N LEU A 203 -44.74 -13.41 -24.09
CA LEU A 203 -46.18 -13.21 -24.15
C LEU A 203 -46.62 -12.52 -25.46
N SER A 204 -45.79 -11.62 -26.01
CA SER A 204 -46.00 -11.06 -27.35
C SER A 204 -45.92 -12.15 -28.43
N ALA A 205 -44.88 -12.97 -28.38
CA ALA A 205 -44.71 -14.06 -29.34
C ALA A 205 -45.84 -15.09 -29.26
N ILE A 206 -46.26 -15.48 -28.05
CA ILE A 206 -47.40 -16.40 -27.84
C ILE A 206 -48.71 -15.78 -28.34
N LYS A 207 -48.93 -14.47 -28.16
CA LYS A 207 -50.12 -13.79 -28.71
C LYS A 207 -50.15 -13.82 -30.23
N ARG A 208 -48.98 -13.74 -30.88
CA ARG A 208 -48.85 -13.71 -32.34
C ARG A 208 -48.96 -15.09 -32.97
N GLU A 209 -48.25 -16.08 -32.43
CA GLU A 209 -48.12 -17.42 -33.03
C GLU A 209 -49.01 -18.47 -32.35
N GLY A 210 -49.51 -18.18 -31.14
CA GLY A 210 -50.16 -19.16 -30.29
C GLY A 210 -49.17 -19.93 -29.42
N LEU A 211 -49.69 -20.71 -28.47
CA LEU A 211 -48.85 -21.54 -27.59
C LEU A 211 -48.39 -22.79 -28.34
N GLY A 212 -47.25 -22.69 -29.03
CA GLY A 212 -46.59 -23.78 -29.75
C GLY A 212 -45.11 -23.87 -29.40
N VAL A 213 -44.53 -25.06 -29.54
CA VAL A 213 -43.08 -25.28 -29.39
C VAL A 213 -42.56 -25.96 -30.64
N PRO A 214 -41.49 -25.46 -31.29
CA PRO A 214 -40.71 -24.26 -30.92
C PRO A 214 -41.48 -22.96 -31.20
N LEU A 215 -41.30 -21.96 -30.33
CA LEU A 215 -41.87 -20.61 -30.48
C LEU A 215 -40.92 -19.75 -31.31
N ASN A 216 -41.41 -19.18 -32.41
CA ASN A 216 -40.63 -18.32 -33.29
C ASN A 216 -40.64 -16.88 -32.76
N LEU A 217 -39.48 -16.36 -32.34
CA LEU A 217 -39.34 -14.98 -31.87
C LEU A 217 -38.99 -14.05 -33.05
N GLU A 218 -39.79 -12.99 -33.23
CA GLU A 218 -39.52 -11.94 -34.21
C GLU A 218 -39.08 -10.64 -33.54
N TYR A 219 -38.48 -9.74 -34.31
CA TYR A 219 -38.03 -8.43 -33.83
C TYR A 219 -39.18 -7.62 -33.19
N SER A 220 -40.41 -7.74 -33.72
CA SER A 220 -41.61 -7.08 -33.17
C SER A 220 -42.10 -7.68 -31.85
N ASP A 221 -41.54 -8.80 -31.39
CA ASP A 221 -41.84 -9.39 -30.10
C ASP A 221 -40.82 -8.98 -29.01
N LEU A 222 -39.78 -8.23 -29.36
CA LEU A 222 -38.72 -7.86 -28.42
C LEU A 222 -39.17 -6.67 -27.57
N TYR A 223 -39.21 -6.87 -26.26
CA TYR A 223 -39.49 -5.86 -25.26
C TYR A 223 -38.27 -5.71 -24.37
N VAL A 224 -37.94 -4.46 -24.03
CA VAL A 224 -36.84 -4.13 -23.12
C VAL A 224 -37.35 -3.38 -21.91
N HIS A 225 -36.72 -3.63 -20.77
CA HIS A 225 -36.92 -2.83 -19.57
C HIS A 225 -36.34 -1.44 -19.80
N GLN A 226 -37.16 -0.42 -19.55
CA GLN A 226 -36.63 0.92 -19.43
C GLN A 226 -35.77 1.00 -18.15
N GLN A 227 -34.75 1.88 -18.18
CA GLN A 227 -33.98 2.22 -17.00
C GLN A 227 -33.94 3.74 -16.88
N ASP A 228 -33.93 4.24 -15.65
CA ASP A 228 -33.73 5.67 -15.41
C ASP A 228 -32.36 6.10 -15.93
N TYR A 229 -32.39 7.13 -16.78
CA TYR A 229 -31.17 7.80 -17.21
C TYR A 229 -30.66 8.66 -16.06
N GLN A 230 -29.54 8.25 -15.46
CA GLN A 230 -28.83 9.05 -14.45
C GLN A 230 -27.56 9.64 -15.05
N SER A 231 -27.39 10.96 -14.92
CA SER A 231 -26.20 11.68 -15.36
C SER A 231 -24.99 11.32 -14.48
N SER A 232 -23.87 10.96 -15.12
CA SER A 232 -22.58 10.74 -14.46
C SER A 232 -21.84 12.07 -14.28
N CYS A 233 -21.30 12.35 -13.10
CA CYS A 233 -20.31 13.41 -12.88
C CYS A 233 -18.94 12.80 -12.55
N ALA A 234 -17.88 13.37 -13.09
CA ALA A 234 -16.51 12.96 -12.79
C ALA A 234 -15.83 14.06 -11.97
N THR A 235 -15.35 13.73 -10.77
CA THR A 235 -14.52 14.62 -9.96
C THR A 235 -13.06 14.33 -10.28
N VAL A 236 -12.35 15.31 -10.84
CA VAL A 236 -10.91 15.22 -11.13
C VAL A 236 -10.15 16.01 -10.06
N VAL A 237 -9.19 15.36 -9.41
CA VAL A 237 -8.25 16.01 -8.48
C VAL A 237 -6.91 16.13 -9.20
N MET A 238 -6.41 17.36 -9.36
CA MET A 238 -5.07 17.63 -9.88
C MET A 238 -4.13 17.90 -8.69
N LEU A 239 -3.09 17.10 -8.56
CA LEU A 239 -2.07 17.24 -7.54
C LEU A 239 -0.78 17.75 -8.19
N ASP A 240 -0.28 18.87 -7.69
CA ASP A 240 1.05 19.36 -8.01
C ASP A 240 2.02 18.76 -6.98
N CYS A 241 2.98 17.96 -7.47
CA CYS A 241 4.06 17.39 -6.67
C CYS A 241 5.34 18.07 -7.13
N SER A 242 5.82 19.06 -6.37
CA SER A 242 7.04 19.83 -6.66
C SER A 242 8.27 19.28 -5.94
#